data_AF-A0A3L7UAM1-F1
#
_entry.id   AF-A0A3L7UAM1-F1
#
_cell.length_a   1.000
_cell.length_b   1.000
_cell.length_c   1.000
_cell.angle_alpha   90.00
_cell.angle_beta   90.00
_cell.angle_gamma   90.00
#
_symmetry.space_group_name_H-M   'P 1'
#
loop_
_entity.id
_entity.type
_entity.pdbx_description
1 polymer ?
#
loop_
_entity_poly.entity_id
_entity_poly.type
_entity_poly.pdbx_seq_one_letter_code
_entity_poly.pdbx_strand_id
1 'polypeptide(L)' 'FPGVTKQSDLFTDQIGHAHAHVQALATYCNYAAIYRVSPVGLKVPRSGLDEAQHAILQTLAWETVSTYPYAGIAPRP' A
#
# COMPACT_ATOMS: atom_id res chain seq x y z
N PHE A 1 -11.21 1.73 -0.52
CA PHE A 1 -10.83 1.82 0.91
C PHE A 1 -11.93 2.58 1.64
N PRO A 2 -12.46 2.08 2.77
CA PRO A 2 -13.57 2.74 3.47
C PRO A 2 -13.22 4.15 3.93
N GLY A 3 -14.13 5.11 3.74
CA GLY A 3 -13.99 6.49 4.23
C GLY A 3 -13.21 7.45 3.34
N VAL A 4 -12.55 6.99 2.27
CA VAL A 4 -11.90 7.86 1.27
C VAL A 4 -12.89 8.16 0.15
N THR A 5 -13.25 9.43 -0.03
CA THR A 5 -14.24 9.88 -1.03
C THR A 5 -13.71 10.94 -2.00
N LYS A 6 -12.66 11.66 -1.61
CA LYS A 6 -11.96 12.66 -2.42
C LYS A 6 -10.45 12.59 -2.16
N GLN A 7 -9.66 13.13 -3.09
CA GLN A 7 -8.20 13.10 -3.00
C GLN A 7 -7.66 13.73 -1.71
N SER A 8 -8.29 14.80 -1.20
CA SER A 8 -7.85 15.44 0.03
C SER A 8 -8.00 14.55 1.26
N ASP A 9 -8.79 13.48 1.21
CA ASP A 9 -8.92 12.53 2.33
C ASP A 9 -7.66 11.65 2.50
N LEU A 10 -6.75 11.69 1.53
CA LEU A 10 -5.49 10.94 1.54
C LEU A 10 -4.37 11.63 2.33
N PHE A 11 -4.47 12.95 2.52
CA PHE A 11 -3.40 13.78 3.05
C PHE A 11 -3.88 14.63 4.23
N THR A 12 -3.00 14.85 5.21
CA THR A 12 -3.30 15.62 6.43
C THR A 12 -3.28 17.13 6.20
N ASP A 13 -2.66 17.59 5.12
CA ASP A 13 -2.52 19.00 4.80
C ASP A 13 -2.34 19.25 3.28
N GLN A 14 -2.22 20.53 2.91
CA GLN A 14 -2.10 20.97 1.52
C GLN A 14 -0.71 20.72 0.90
N ILE A 15 0.31 20.41 1.69
CA ILE A 15 1.67 20.14 1.20
C ILE A 15 1.94 18.65 0.97
N GLY A 16 0.97 17.79 1.30
CA GLY A 16 0.96 16.38 0.89
C GLY A 16 1.47 15.41 1.95
N HIS A 17 1.45 15.78 3.24
CA HIS A 17 1.74 14.80 4.29
C HIS A 17 0.69 13.69 4.30
N ALA A 18 1.14 12.44 4.21
CA ALA A 18 0.27 11.28 4.03
C ALA A 18 -0.46 10.87 5.33
N HIS A 19 -1.73 10.49 5.22
CA HIS A 19 -2.42 9.75 6.29
C HIS A 19 -1.91 8.30 6.42
N ALA A 20 -2.27 7.62 7.52
CA ALA A 20 -1.79 6.28 7.87
C ALA A 20 -1.98 5.24 6.76
N HIS A 21 -3.10 5.28 6.03
CA HIS A 21 -3.39 4.34 4.94
C HIS A 21 -2.46 4.54 3.73
N VAL A 22 -2.17 5.79 3.33
CA VAL A 22 -1.22 6.10 2.24
C VAL A 22 0.20 5.69 2.64
N GLN A 23 0.61 6.02 3.87
CA GLN A 23 1.90 5.61 4.39
C GLN A 23 2.05 4.07 4.41
N ALA A 24 1.00 3.34 4.84
CA ALA A 24 1.01 1.88 4.86
C ALA A 24 1.05 1.28 3.45
N LEU A 25 0.27 1.80 2.50
CA LEU A 25 0.31 1.38 1.10
C LEU A 25 1.72 1.53 0.53
N ALA A 26 2.35 2.70 0.72
CA ALA A 26 3.72 2.93 0.29
C ALA A 26 4.69 1.93 0.94
N THR A 27 4.57 1.67 2.24
CA THR A 27 5.39 0.65 2.94
C THR A 27 5.23 -0.73 2.30
N TYR A 28 4.00 -1.17 1.99
CA TYR A 28 3.76 -2.47 1.39
C TYR A 28 4.26 -2.58 -0.05
N CYS A 29 4.15 -1.51 -0.84
CA CYS A 29 4.75 -1.48 -2.18
C CYS A 29 6.27 -1.62 -2.10
N ASN A 30 6.91 -0.90 -1.18
CA ASN A 30 8.36 -1.01 -0.96
C ASN A 30 8.76 -2.41 -0.49
N TYR A 31 8.03 -2.99 0.48
CA TYR A 31 8.27 -4.35 0.94
C TYR A 31 8.15 -5.35 -0.22
N ALA A 32 7.07 -5.29 -0.99
CA ALA A 32 6.84 -6.17 -2.12
C ALA A 32 7.94 -6.05 -3.16
N ALA A 33 8.35 -4.82 -3.52
CA ALA A 33 9.38 -4.56 -4.51
C ALA A 33 10.78 -5.03 -4.06
N ILE A 34 11.15 -4.75 -2.81
CA ILE A 34 12.47 -5.07 -2.26
C ILE A 34 12.61 -6.59 -2.03
N TYR A 35 11.62 -7.20 -1.37
CA TYR A 35 11.70 -8.59 -0.95
C TYR A 35 11.11 -9.57 -1.96
N ARG A 36 10.41 -9.08 -2.99
CA ARG A 36 9.77 -9.89 -4.04
C ARG A 36 8.79 -10.93 -3.49
N VAL A 37 8.10 -10.59 -2.41
CA VAL A 37 7.11 -11.44 -1.73
C VAL A 37 5.84 -10.63 -1.52
N SER A 38 4.68 -11.31 -1.62
CA SER A 38 3.40 -10.68 -1.35
C SER A 38 3.31 -10.22 0.11
N PRO A 39 2.91 -8.96 0.39
CA PRO A 39 2.68 -8.47 1.74
C PRO A 39 1.34 -8.95 2.32
N VAL A 40 0.50 -9.68 1.57
CA VAL A 40 -0.82 -10.14 2.02
C VAL A 40 -0.68 -11.09 3.20
N GLY A 41 -1.36 -10.77 4.30
CA GLY A 41 -1.31 -11.54 5.54
C GLY A 41 -0.20 -11.09 6.50
N LEU A 42 0.66 -10.15 6.11
CA LEU A 42 1.69 -9.60 6.98
C LEU A 42 1.05 -8.87 8.17
N LYS A 43 1.34 -9.29 9.39
CA LYS A 43 0.87 -8.63 10.60
C LYS A 43 1.83 -7.49 10.97
N VAL A 44 1.37 -6.25 10.83
CA VAL A 44 2.16 -5.06 11.14
C VAL A 44 1.48 -4.28 12.25
N PRO A 45 2.15 -4.00 13.38
CA PRO A 45 1.57 -3.17 14.43
C PRO A 45 1.58 -1.71 13.98
N ARG A 46 0.48 -1.23 13.42
CA ARG A 46 0.30 0.17 13.00
C ARG A 46 -0.98 0.75 13.62
N SER A 47 -0.86 1.89 14.28
CA SER A 47 -2.02 2.62 14.79
C SER A 47 -2.80 3.26 13.65
N GLY A 48 -4.13 3.39 13.83
CA GLY A 48 -5.01 4.07 12.89
C GLY A 48 -5.45 3.23 11.68
N LEU A 49 -5.17 1.92 11.67
CA LEU A 49 -5.69 0.97 10.68
C LEU A 49 -6.13 -0.32 11.38
N ASP A 50 -7.26 -0.88 10.97
CA ASP A 50 -7.69 -2.21 11.38
C ASP A 50 -7.16 -3.31 10.43
N GLU A 51 -7.36 -4.58 10.80
CA GLU A 51 -6.87 -5.71 10.02
C GLU A 51 -7.47 -5.77 8.60
N ALA A 52 -8.73 -5.36 8.43
CA ALA A 52 -9.40 -5.38 7.13
C ALA A 52 -8.83 -4.30 6.20
N GLN A 53 -8.57 -3.11 6.74
CA GLN A 53 -7.88 -2.03 6.05
C GLN A 53 -6.46 -2.44 5.65
N HIS A 54 -5.73 -3.11 6.54
CA HIS A 54 -4.42 -3.69 6.22
C HIS A 54 -4.51 -4.68 5.05
N ALA A 55 -5.46 -5.62 5.07
CA ALA A 55 -5.63 -6.61 4.00
C ALA A 55 -5.91 -5.96 2.63
N ILE A 56 -6.74 -4.91 2.59
CA ILE A 56 -7.00 -4.13 1.36
C ILE A 56 -5.70 -3.51 0.83
N LEU A 57 -4.94 -2.82 1.68
CA LEU A 57 -3.73 -2.11 1.27
C LEU A 57 -2.61 -3.07 0.83
N GLN A 58 -2.49 -4.23 1.48
CA GLN A 58 -1.54 -5.28 1.09
C GLN A 58 -1.89 -5.86 -0.28
N THR A 59 -3.18 -6.11 -0.54
CA THR A 59 -3.66 -6.62 -1.83
C THR A 59 -3.37 -5.62 -2.94
N LEU A 60 -3.73 -4.34 -2.73
CA LEU A 60 -3.44 -3.26 -3.69
C LEU A 60 -1.94 -3.12 -3.97
N ALA A 61 -1.10 -3.21 -2.93
CA ALA A 61 0.34 -3.17 -3.11
C ALA A 61 0.86 -4.33 -3.96
N TRP A 62 0.38 -5.54 -3.70
CA TRP A 62 0.78 -6.72 -4.48
C TRP A 62 0.36 -6.62 -5.94
N GLU A 63 -0.90 -6.27 -6.21
CA GLU A 63 -1.41 -6.09 -7.57
C GLU A 63 -0.63 -5.02 -8.32
N THR A 64 -0.37 -3.88 -7.68
CA THR A 64 0.38 -2.77 -8.29
C THR A 64 1.81 -3.20 -8.62
N VAL A 65 2.53 -3.79 -7.66
CA VAL A 65 3.94 -4.11 -7.82
C VAL A 65 4.17 -5.31 -8.74
N SER A 66 3.32 -6.33 -8.67
CA SER A 66 3.45 -7.54 -9.51
C SER A 66 3.14 -7.28 -10.98
N THR A 67 2.37 -6.22 -11.29
CA THR A 67 2.02 -5.85 -12.67
C THR A 67 2.85 -4.70 -13.23
N TYR A 68 3.52 -3.91 -12.38
CA TYR A 68 4.33 -2.78 -12.83
C TYR A 68 5.64 -3.26 -13.50
N PRO A 69 5.86 -2.99 -14.81
CA PRO A 69 6.99 -3.56 -15.56
C PRO A 69 8.37 -3.21 -14.97
N TYR A 70 8.49 -2.04 -14.34
CA TYR A 70 9.76 -1.57 -13.78
C TYR A 70 9.96 -1.96 -12.31
N ALA A 71 9.04 -2.71 -11.69
CA ALA A 71 9.22 -3.24 -10.34
C ALA A 71 10.20 -4.43 -10.28
N GLY A 72 10.58 -5.01 -11.42
CA GLY A 72 11.49 -6.15 -11.49
C GLY A 72 10.91 -7.47 -10.97
N ILE A 73 9.60 -7.51 -10.71
CA ILE A 73 8.83 -8.70 -10.26
C ILE A 73 7.91 -9.20 -11.36
N ALA A 74 7.39 -8.30 -12.21
CA ALA A 74 6.59 -8.68 -13.36
C ALA A 74 7.37 -9.66 -14.27
N PRO A 75 6.71 -10.69 -14.84
CA PRO A 75 7.32 -11.53 -15.85
C PRO A 75 7.88 -10.67 -16.97
N ARG A 76 9.10 -10.96 -17.45
CA ARG A 76 9.56 -10.32 -18.68
C ARG A 76 8.62 -10.70 -19.83
N PRO A 77 8.28 -9.76 -20.72
CA PRO A 77 7.52 -10.07 -21.92
C PRO A 77 8.25 -11.11 -22.80
#